data_AF-A0A3D2RGN7-F1
#
_entry.id   AF-A0A3D2RGN7-F1
#
_cell.length_a   1.000
_cell.length_b   1.000
_cell.length_c   1.000
_cell.angle_alpha   90.00
_cell.angle_beta   90.00
_cell.angle_gamma   90.00
#
_symmetry.space_group_name_H-M   'P 1'
#
loop_
_entity.id
_entity.type
_entity.pdbx_description
1 polymer ?
#
loop_
_entity_poly.entity_id
_entity_poly.type
_entity_poly.pdbx_seq_one_letter_code
_entity_poly.pdbx_strand_id
1 'polypeptide(L)' 'RLFEGSPSVKKLLAQDPFPNTPPRYLRAHVFDYRFSSPEQRAKSGAWWTRSFSHVFMPPITQRP' A
#
# COMPACT_ATOMS: atom_id res chain seq x y z
N ARG A 1 2.10 14.09 -5.80
CA ARG A 1 3.20 13.14 -5.47
C ARG A 1 3.30 12.96 -3.95
N LEU A 2 3.60 11.76 -3.44
CA LEU A 2 3.48 11.44 -2.01
C LEU A 2 4.57 12.10 -1.15
N PHE A 3 5.82 12.15 -1.60
CA PHE A 3 6.90 12.87 -0.92
C PHE A 3 6.64 14.39 -0.75
N GLU A 4 5.76 14.96 -1.56
CA GLU A 4 5.39 16.39 -1.49
C GLU A 4 4.13 16.62 -0.64
N GLY A 5 3.58 15.59 -0.01
CA GLY A 5 2.35 15.70 0.78
C GLY A 5 1.11 16.02 -0.07
N SER A 6 1.16 15.77 -1.38
CA SER A 6 0.11 16.14 -2.34
C SER A 6 -1.28 15.63 -1.94
N PRO A 7 -2.26 16.51 -1.69
CA PRO A 7 -3.58 16.11 -1.19
C PRO A 7 -4.32 15.12 -2.09
N SER A 8 -4.21 15.25 -3.41
CA SER A 8 -4.85 14.34 -4.37
C SER A 8 -4.30 12.91 -4.29
N VAL A 9 -3.00 12.74 -4.01
CA VAL A 9 -2.39 11.43 -3.82
C VAL A 9 -2.75 10.84 -2.46
N LYS A 10 -2.76 11.65 -1.39
CA LYS A 10 -3.13 11.18 -0.05
C LYS A 10 -4.58 10.69 0.03
N LYS A 11 -5.48 11.29 -0.74
CA LYS A 11 -6.88 10.86 -0.88
C LYS A 11 -7.07 9.47 -1.50
N LEU A 12 -6.03 8.89 -2.13
CA LEU A 12 -6.09 7.51 -2.63
C LEU A 12 -5.90 6.48 -1.51
N LEU A 13 -5.39 6.88 -0.35
CA LEU A 13 -5.20 6.00 0.80
C LEU A 13 -6.48 5.95 1.62
N ALA A 14 -6.92 4.74 1.98
CA ALA A 14 -8.09 4.56 2.84
C ALA A 14 -7.92 5.28 4.20
N GLN A 15 -6.69 5.32 4.70
CA GLN A 15 -6.28 6.10 5.87
C GLN A 15 -4.93 6.75 5.54
N ASP A 16 -4.84 8.08 5.70
CA ASP A 16 -3.61 8.83 5.49
C ASP A 16 -2.68 8.68 6.71
N PRO A 17 -1.54 7.98 6.61
CA PRO A 17 -0.60 7.85 7.71
C PRO A 17 0.32 9.08 7.85
N PHE A 18 0.20 10.08 6.97
CA PHE A 18 1.04 11.28 6.90
C PHE A 18 0.20 12.58 7.00
N PRO A 19 -0.55 12.78 8.10
CA PRO A 19 -1.48 13.90 8.21
C PRO A 19 -0.78 15.26 8.25
N ASN A 20 0.35 15.35 8.95
CA ASN A 20 1.02 16.62 9.25
C ASN A 20 2.27 16.87 8.38
N THR A 21 3.03 15.81 8.11
CA THR A 21 4.31 15.90 7.40
C THR A 21 4.42 14.77 6.38
N PRO A 22 4.99 15.05 5.18
CA PRO A 22 5.19 14.02 4.18
C PRO A 22 6.20 12.95 4.64
N PRO A 23 6.14 11.74 4.05
CA PRO A 23 7.07 10.67 4.41
C PRO A 23 8.51 11.03 4.05
N ARG A 24 9.45 10.70 4.94
CA ARG A 24 10.90 10.79 4.66
C ARG A 24 11.40 9.64 3.77
N TYR A 25 10.77 8.48 3.89
CA TYR A 25 11.14 7.27 3.15
C TYR A 25 9.92 6.63 2.53
N LEU A 26 10.07 6.09 1.32
CA LEU A 26 9.07 5.26 0.66
C LEU A 26 9.70 3.94 0.24
N ARG A 27 8.93 2.86 0.42
CA ARG A 27 9.20 1.53 -0.17
C ARG A 27 7.90 1.01 -0.77
N ALA A 28 8.00 0.19 -1.81
CA ALA A 28 6.82 -0.41 -2.43
C ALA A 28 7.06 -1.88 -2.77
N HIS A 29 6.09 -2.72 -2.42
CA HIS A 29 6.07 -4.14 -2.71
C HIS A 29 4.86 -4.42 -3.60
N VAL A 30 4.99 -5.34 -4.55
CA VAL A 30 3.87 -5.85 -5.34
C VAL A 30 3.40 -7.17 -4.75
N PHE A 31 2.08 -7.29 -4.64
CA PHE A 31 1.40 -8.49 -4.24
C PHE A 31 0.43 -8.89 -5.34
N ASP A 32 0.36 -10.19 -5.61
CA ASP A 32 -0.64 -10.76 -6.50
C ASP A 32 -1.89 -11.08 -5.67
N TYR A 33 -3.02 -10.53 -6.09
CA TYR A 33 -4.31 -10.73 -5.42
C TYR A 33 -5.14 -11.75 -6.20
N ARG A 34 -5.72 -12.70 -5.49
CA ARG A 34 -6.69 -13.66 -6.04
C ARG A 34 -7.92 -13.69 -5.17
N PHE A 35 -9.09 -13.86 -5.78
CA PHE A 35 -10.32 -14.01 -5.01
C PHE A 35 -10.18 -15.19 -4.04
N SER A 36 -10.64 -14.99 -2.81
CA SER A 36 -10.75 -16.09 -1.85
C SER A 36 -11.79 -17.11 -2.32
N SER A 37 -11.61 -18.38 -1.98
CA SER A 37 -12.67 -19.38 -2.11
C SER A 37 -13.83 -19.09 -1.14
N PRO A 38 -15.02 -19.65 -1.38
CA PRO A 38 -16.14 -19.55 -0.44
C PRO A 38 -15.77 -20.00 0.99
N GLU A 39 -15.01 -21.08 1.13
CA GLU A 39 -14.58 -21.62 2.43
C GLU A 39 -13.60 -20.68 3.14
N GLN A 40 -12.63 -20.12 2.39
CA GLN A 40 -11.66 -19.16 2.92
C GLN A 40 -12.35 -17.87 3.38
N ARG A 41 -13.31 -17.38 2.59
CA ARG A 41 -14.09 -16.19 2.94
C ARG A 41 -15.01 -16.45 4.14
N ALA A 42 -15.67 -17.61 4.21
CA ALA A 42 -16.50 -17.97 5.36
C ALA A 42 -15.70 -18.01 6.67
N LYS A 43 -14.43 -18.45 6.61
CA LYS A 43 -13.55 -18.53 7.80
C LYS A 43 -12.92 -17.19 8.20
N SER A 44 -12.48 -16.38 7.23
CA SER A 44 -11.66 -15.18 7.49
C SER A 44 -12.36 -13.85 7.25
N GLY A 45 -13.49 -13.85 6.54
CA GLY A 45 -14.15 -12.65 6.04
C GLY A 45 -13.41 -11.95 4.89
N ALA A 46 -12.19 -12.40 4.54
CA ALA A 46 -11.37 -11.75 3.52
C ALA A 46 -11.87 -12.09 2.11
N TRP A 47 -12.08 -11.06 1.29
CA TRP A 47 -12.48 -11.19 -0.11
C TRP A 47 -11.37 -11.69 -1.03
N TRP A 48 -10.12 -11.45 -0.65
CA TRP A 48 -8.95 -11.77 -1.45
C TRP A 48 -7.89 -12.45 -0.59
N THR A 49 -7.16 -13.37 -1.21
CA THR A 49 -5.85 -13.81 -0.74
C THR A 49 -4.77 -13.02 -1.46
N ARG A 50 -3.63 -12.80 -0.81
CA ARG A 50 -2.48 -12.11 -1.40
C ARG A 50 -1.22 -12.94 -1.25
N SER A 51 -0.41 -13.01 -2.30
CA SER A 51 0.94 -13.55 -2.25
C SER A 51 1.94 -12.45 -2.59
N PHE A 52 3.05 -12.41 -1.86
CA PHE A 52 4.14 -11.50 -2.21
C PHE A 52 4.71 -11.88 -3.58
N SER A 53 4.85 -10.89 -4.47
CA SER A 53 5.37 -11.10 -5.82
C SER A 53 6.84 -10.66 -5.87
N HIS A 54 7.10 -9.36 -5.74
CA HIS A 54 8.46 -8.80 -5.68
C HIS A 54 8.50 -7.41 -5.03
N VAL A 55 9.70 -6.95 -4.70
CA VAL A 55 9.94 -5.55 -4.33
C VAL A 55 9.89 -4.70 -5.60
N PHE A 56 8.95 -3.75 -5.67
CA PHE A 56 8.88 -2.79 -6.78
C PHE A 56 9.98 -1.73 -6.65
N MET A 57 10.14 -1.23 -5.43
CA MET A 57 11.04 -0.12 -5.13
C MET A 57 11.64 -0.34 -3.74
N PRO A 58 12.99 -0.34 -3.62
CA PRO A 58 13.65 -0.39 -2.32
C PRO A 58 13.32 0.87 -1.51
N PRO A 59 13.72 0.95 -0.23
CA PRO A 59 13.61 2.19 0.53
C PRO A 59 14.35 3.33 -0.20
N ILE A 60 13.59 4.32 -0.67
CA ILE A 60 14.11 5.54 -1.26
C ILE A 60 13.75 6.75 -0.40
N THR A 61 14.49 7.83 -0.60
CA THR A 61 14.23 9.14 0.00
C THR A 61 14.31 10.19 -1.10
N GLN A 62 13.58 11.29 -0.98
CA GLN A 62 13.88 12.44 -1.83
C GLN A 62 15.19 13.05 -1.35
N ARG A 63 16.13 13.24 -2.28
CA ARG A 63 17.28 14.11 -2.02
C ARG A 63 16.75 15.54 -1.78
N PRO A 64 17.35 16.29 -0.85
CA PRO A 64 16.95 17.67 -0.60
C PRO A 64 17.07 18.55 -1.84
#